data_AF-A0A3A9VS06-F1
#
_entry.id   AF-A0A3A9VS06-F1
#
_cell.length_a   1.000
_cell.length_b   1.000
_cell.length_c   1.000
_cell.angle_alpha   90.00
_cell.angle_beta   90.00
_cell.angle_gamma   90.00
#
_symmetry.space_group_name_H-M   'P 1'
#
loop_
_entity.id
_entity.type
_entity.pdbx_description
1 polymer ?
#
loop_
_entity_poly.entity_id
_entity_poly.type
_entity_poly.pdbx_seq_one_letter_code
_entity_poly.pdbx_strand_id
1 'polypeptide(L)'
;MVPPLTVVAIVHAGSGGGWSQHACRACLVAERLIPFSLHPLSARGTRLTYPDVVPNELVARLAALEERAGLIPLVSRLMNAVARSRDRAATADERAVALDDARAAVAKLREVAR
;
A
#
# COMPACT_ATOMS: atom_id res chain seq x y z
N MET A 1 23.43 1.23 15.86
CA MET A 1 23.06 0.53 14.61
C MET A 1 21.90 1.30 14.00
N VAL A 2 22.03 1.81 12.77
CA VAL A 2 20.95 2.57 12.11
C VAL A 2 19.90 1.56 11.63
N PRO A 3 18.61 1.72 11.96
CA PRO A 3 17.58 0.80 11.49
C PRO A 3 17.48 0.85 9.95
N PRO A 4 17.20 -0.28 9.27
CA PRO A 4 17.05 -0.30 7.83
C PRO A 4 15.95 0.68 7.41
N LEU A 5 16.24 1.43 6.34
CA LEU A 5 15.35 2.43 5.77
C LEU A 5 14.76 1.90 4.46
N THR A 6 13.44 2.05 4.32
CA THR A 6 12.69 1.58 3.16
C THR A 6 12.25 2.78 2.33
N VAL A 7 12.46 2.72 1.00
CA VAL A 7 11.95 3.74 0.08
C VAL A 7 10.42 3.71 0.08
N VAL A 8 9.77 4.85 0.24
CA VAL A 8 8.30 4.98 0.28
C VAL A 8 7.74 5.92 -0.80
N ALA A 9 8.61 6.73 -1.41
CA ALA A 9 8.26 7.61 -2.52
C ALA A 9 9.51 7.98 -3.32
N ILE A 10 9.30 8.30 -4.60
CA ILE A 10 10.30 8.89 -5.48
C ILE A 10 9.74 10.21 -5.99
N VAL A 11 10.51 11.29 -5.81
CA VAL A 11 10.19 12.60 -6.35
C VAL A 11 11.07 12.85 -7.55
N HIS A 12 10.45 12.92 -8.72
CA HIS A 12 11.13 13.30 -9.96
C HIS A 12 11.33 14.82 -9.98
N ALA A 13 12.56 15.27 -10.18
CA ALA A 13 12.85 16.68 -10.43
C ALA A 13 12.71 16.96 -11.93
N GLY A 14 12.07 18.07 -12.29
CA GLY A 14 11.80 18.43 -13.69
C GLY A 14 13.06 18.76 -14.50
N SER A 15 14.12 19.27 -13.85
CA SER A 15 15.38 19.68 -14.50
C SER A 15 16.62 19.40 -13.65
N GLY A 16 16.50 18.65 -12.55
CA GLY A 16 17.58 18.32 -11.62
C GLY A 16 17.60 16.84 -11.25
N GLY A 17 18.49 16.44 -10.34
CA GLY A 17 18.46 15.09 -9.76
C GLY A 17 17.23 14.91 -8.87
N GLY A 18 16.39 13.91 -9.16
CA GLY A 18 15.29 13.53 -8.28
C GLY A 18 15.77 13.01 -6.92
N TRP A 19 14.87 12.81 -5.97
CA TRP A 19 15.20 12.25 -4.65
C TRP A 19 14.17 11.22 -4.19
N SER A 20 14.59 10.30 -3.32
CA SER A 20 13.71 9.31 -2.70
C SER A 20 13.43 9.66 -1.23
N GLN A 21 12.19 9.41 -0.81
CA GLN A 21 11.80 9.49 0.60
C GLN A 21 11.92 8.11 1.22
N HIS A 22 12.43 8.07 2.44
CA HIS A 22 12.67 6.83 3.17
C HIS A 22 11.97 6.86 4.52
N ALA A 23 11.54 5.69 4.99
CA ALA A 23 10.92 5.52 6.30
C ALA A 23 11.59 4.35 7.04
N CYS A 24 11.77 4.50 8.35
CA CYS A 24 12.11 3.38 9.21
C CYS A 24 10.88 2.51 9.45
N ARG A 25 11.07 1.29 9.96
CA ARG A 25 9.96 0.37 10.25
C ARG A 25 8.88 0.97 11.15
N ALA A 26 9.25 1.74 12.18
CA ALA A 26 8.27 2.38 13.06
C ALA A 26 7.41 3.40 12.31
N CYS A 27 8.01 4.21 11.42
CA CYS A 27 7.29 5.15 10.57
C CYS A 27 6.38 4.44 9.56
N LEU A 28 6.82 3.31 8.97
CA LEU A 28 5.97 2.50 8.08
C LEU A 28 4.66 2.09 8.75
N VAL A 29 4.74 1.69 10.03
CA VAL A 29 3.55 1.28 10.80
C VAL A 29 2.72 2.47 11.23
N ALA A 30 3.35 3.49 11.83
CA ALA A 30 2.66 4.65 12.38
C ALA A 30 1.90 5.45 11.31
N GLU A 31 2.53 5.65 10.14
CA GLU A 31 1.94 6.37 9.02
C GLU A 31 1.27 5.44 7.99
N ARG A 32 1.24 4.12 8.27
CA ARG A 32 0.64 3.10 7.41
C ARG A 32 1.19 3.13 5.98
N LEU A 33 2.46 3.44 5.80
CA LEU A 33 3.09 3.65 4.50
C LEU A 33 3.24 2.32 3.75
N ILE A 34 2.96 2.35 2.45
CA ILE A 34 3.24 1.24 1.54
C ILE A 34 4.68 1.43 1.01
N PRO A 35 5.58 0.44 1.18
CA PRO A 35 6.89 0.45 0.54
C PRO A 35 6.79 0.70 -0.97
N PHE A 36 7.71 1.49 -1.52
CA PHE A 36 7.71 1.84 -2.94
C PHE A 36 7.77 0.62 -3.85
N SER A 37 8.52 -0.41 -3.46
CA SER A 37 8.59 -1.70 -4.18
C SER A 37 7.27 -2.47 -4.21
N LEU A 38 6.29 -2.09 -3.38
CA LEU A 38 4.94 -2.64 -3.36
C LEU A 38 3.89 -1.73 -4.01
N HIS A 39 4.31 -0.60 -4.59
CA HIS A 39 3.38 0.30 -5.27
C HIS A 39 2.79 -0.37 -6.52
N PRO A 40 1.50 -0.12 -6.84
CA PRO A 40 0.95 -0.50 -8.13
C PRO A 40 1.77 0.12 -9.27
N LEU A 41 1.90 -0.59 -10.41
CA LEU A 41 2.69 -0.11 -11.56
C LEU A 41 2.23 1.26 -12.10
N SER A 42 0.99 1.65 -11.85
CA SER A 42 0.44 2.96 -12.23
C SER A 42 0.85 4.11 -11.30
N ALA A 43 1.45 3.82 -10.14
CA ALA A 43 1.86 4.82 -9.18
C ALA A 43 3.12 5.56 -9.68
N ARG A 44 3.03 6.89 -9.81
CA ARG A 44 4.12 7.75 -10.33
C ARG A 44 5.09 8.20 -9.24
N GLY A 45 5.53 7.30 -8.37
CA GLY A 45 6.46 7.65 -7.28
C GLY A 45 5.80 8.29 -6.05
N THR A 46 4.51 8.60 -6.09
CA THR A 46 3.80 9.25 -4.98
C THR A 46 3.75 8.34 -3.75
N ARG A 47 3.92 8.94 -2.56
CA ARG A 47 3.74 8.26 -1.27
C ARG A 47 2.32 7.68 -1.15
N LEU A 48 2.22 6.37 -0.89
CA LEU A 48 0.93 5.67 -0.70
C LEU A 48 0.80 5.12 0.73
N THR A 49 -0.44 5.03 1.21
CA THR A 49 -0.79 4.50 2.53
C THR A 49 -1.77 3.35 2.43
N TYR A 50 -1.64 2.34 3.29
CA TYR A 50 -2.63 1.27 3.42
C TYR A 50 -3.98 1.84 3.88
N PRO A 51 -5.08 1.50 3.20
CA PRO A 51 -6.42 2.00 3.54
C PRO A 51 -6.91 1.43 4.88
N ASP A 52 -7.82 2.11 5.56
CA ASP A 52 -8.25 1.78 6.94
C ASP A 52 -8.82 0.37 7.12
N VAL A 53 -9.30 -0.24 6.03
CA VAL A 53 -9.74 -1.65 6.01
C VAL A 53 -8.60 -2.65 6.31
N VAL A 54 -7.34 -2.22 6.19
CA VAL A 54 -6.16 -3.00 6.60
C VAL A 54 -5.90 -2.78 8.09
N PRO A 55 -5.96 -3.81 8.95
CA PRO A 55 -5.70 -3.65 10.38
C PRO A 55 -4.26 -3.23 10.67
N ASN A 56 -4.04 -2.47 11.75
CA ASN A 56 -2.71 -2.02 12.16
C ASN A 56 -1.73 -3.18 12.42
N GLU A 57 -2.22 -4.30 12.97
CA GLU A 57 -1.41 -5.50 13.21
C GLU A 57 -0.92 -6.10 11.89
N LEU A 58 -1.75 -6.04 10.83
CA LEU A 58 -1.35 -6.50 9.50
C LEU A 58 -0.33 -5.55 8.88
N VAL A 59 -0.51 -4.23 9.03
CA VAL A 59 0.49 -3.24 8.60
C VAL A 59 1.84 -3.51 9.29
N ALA A 60 1.84 -3.78 10.60
CA ALA A 60 3.05 -4.08 11.36
C ALA A 60 3.79 -5.35 10.89
N ARG A 61 3.04 -6.37 10.44
CA ARG A 61 3.61 -7.57 9.84
C ARG A 61 4.16 -7.28 8.45
N LEU A 62 3.41 -6.60 7.60
CA LEU A 62 3.84 -6.22 6.26
C LEU A 62 5.11 -5.35 6.29
N ALA A 63 5.22 -4.43 7.26
CA ALA A 63 6.41 -3.60 7.46
C ALA A 63 7.65 -4.38 7.96
N ALA A 64 7.48 -5.63 8.41
CA ALA A 64 8.58 -6.52 8.76
C ALA A 64 8.97 -7.47 7.62
N LEU A 65 8.15 -7.56 6.56
CA LEU A 65 8.46 -8.36 5.39
C LEU A 65 9.42 -7.59 4.48
N GLU A 66 10.50 -8.25 4.06
CA GLU A 66 11.35 -7.78 2.97
C GLU A 66 10.60 -7.80 1.62
N GLU A 67 11.25 -7.36 0.55
CA GLU A 67 10.65 -7.33 -0.79
C GLU A 67 10.10 -8.70 -1.21
N ARG A 68 8.77 -8.79 -1.29
CA ARG A 68 8.05 -9.97 -1.80
C ARG A 68 7.27 -9.59 -3.03
N ALA A 69 7.79 -9.94 -4.20
CA ALA A 69 7.16 -9.65 -5.50
C ALA A 69 5.68 -10.10 -5.58
N GLY A 70 5.31 -11.17 -4.87
CA GLY A 70 3.92 -11.66 -4.79
C GLY A 70 2.93 -10.73 -4.08
N LEU A 71 3.39 -9.69 -3.37
CA LEU A 71 2.54 -8.72 -2.69
C LEU A 71 2.04 -7.61 -3.62
N ILE A 72 2.78 -7.26 -4.68
CA ILE A 72 2.41 -6.16 -5.61
C ILE A 72 1.00 -6.36 -6.20
N PRO A 73 0.62 -7.55 -6.71
CA PRO A 73 -0.72 -7.75 -7.25
C PRO A 73 -1.81 -7.64 -6.19
N LEU A 74 -1.53 -8.07 -4.95
CA LEU A 74 -2.49 -8.02 -3.85
C LEU A 74 -2.74 -6.58 -3.38
N VAL A 75 -1.66 -5.81 -3.21
CA VAL A 75 -1.75 -4.38 -2.87
C VAL A 75 -2.47 -3.62 -3.98
N SER A 76 -2.16 -3.90 -5.25
CA SER A 76 -2.83 -3.27 -6.39
C SER A 76 -4.35 -3.55 -6.41
N ARG A 77 -4.76 -4.81 -6.19
CA ARG A 77 -6.18 -5.19 -6.10
C ARG A 77 -6.89 -4.47 -4.95
N LEU A 78 -6.27 -4.42 -3.78
CA LEU A 78 -6.80 -3.70 -2.62
C LEU A 78 -7.02 -2.22 -2.94
N MET A 79 -6.01 -1.54 -3.49
CA MET A 79 -6.10 -0.11 -3.78
C MET A 79 -7.19 0.18 -4.82
N ASN A 80 -7.30 -0.66 -5.86
CA ASN A 80 -8.36 -0.53 -6.86
C ASN A 80 -9.76 -0.76 -6.26
N ALA A 81 -9.92 -1.78 -5.42
CA ALA A 81 -11.19 -2.06 -4.75
C ALA A 81 -11.63 -0.90 -3.84
N VAL A 82 -10.69 -0.32 -3.09
CA VAL A 82 -10.95 0.87 -2.25
C VAL A 82 -11.23 2.12 -3.08
N ALA A 83 -10.58 2.29 -4.23
CA ALA A 83 -10.90 3.38 -5.14
C ALA A 83 -12.34 3.26 -5.67
N ARG A 84 -12.74 2.06 -6.11
CA ARG A 84 -14.12 1.78 -6.59
C ARG A 84 -15.17 1.97 -5.50
N SER A 85 -14.89 1.54 -4.25
CA SER A 85 -15.85 1.71 -3.16
C SER A 85 -16.08 3.18 -2.77
N ARG A 86 -15.13 4.06 -3.11
CA ARG A 86 -15.20 5.51 -2.89
C ARG A 86 -15.73 6.28 -4.11
N ASP A 87 -16.01 5.60 -5.22
CA ASP A 87 -16.52 6.24 -6.43
C ASP A 87 -17.95 6.77 -6.19
N ARG A 88 -18.11 8.08 -6.35
CA ARG A 88 -19.39 8.77 -6.16
C ARG A 88 -20.39 8.49 -7.28
N ALA A 89 -19.92 8.06 -8.46
CA ALA A 89 -20.78 7.69 -9.57
C ALA A 89 -21.35 6.27 -9.43
N ALA A 90 -20.71 5.40 -8.64
CA ALA A 90 -21.16 4.02 -8.43
C ALA A 90 -22.46 3.94 -7.60
N THR A 91 -23.27 2.95 -7.91
CA THR A 91 -24.46 2.55 -7.14
C THR A 91 -24.07 1.96 -5.77
N ALA A 92 -25.05 1.82 -4.87
CA ALA A 92 -24.82 1.24 -3.54
C ALA A 92 -24.33 -0.22 -3.65
N ASP A 93 -24.91 -1.01 -4.56
CA ASP A 93 -24.54 -2.42 -4.77
C ASP A 93 -23.11 -2.54 -5.32
N GLU A 94 -22.73 -1.71 -6.29
CA GLU A 94 -21.36 -1.69 -6.82
C GLU A 94 -20.33 -1.33 -5.73
N ARG A 95 -20.66 -0.36 -4.86
CA ARG A 95 -19.80 -0.01 -3.72
C ARG A 95 -19.70 -1.15 -2.71
N ALA A 96 -20.80 -1.86 -2.46
CA ALA A 96 -20.81 -3.03 -1.56
C ALA A 96 -19.91 -4.15 -2.09
N VAL A 97 -20.04 -4.49 -3.38
CA VAL A 97 -19.16 -5.46 -4.06
C VAL A 97 -17.69 -5.04 -3.97
N ALA A 98 -17.39 -3.76 -4.21
CA ALA A 98 -16.02 -3.25 -4.10
C ALA A 98 -15.47 -3.32 -2.66
N LEU A 99 -16.30 -3.14 -1.63
CA LEU A 99 -15.88 -3.33 -0.24
C LEU A 99 -15.58 -4.80 0.06
N ASP A 100 -16.38 -5.72 -0.47
CA ASP A 100 -16.13 -7.16 -0.30
C ASP A 100 -14.87 -7.62 -1.03
N ASP A 101 -14.59 -7.08 -2.22
CA ASP A 101 -13.31 -7.27 -2.92
C ASP A 101 -12.13 -6.77 -2.08
N ALA A 102 -12.27 -5.60 -1.45
CA ALA A 102 -11.22 -5.05 -0.58
C ALA A 102 -10.98 -5.96 0.64
N ARG A 103 -12.05 -6.47 1.26
CA ARG A 103 -11.96 -7.43 2.38
C ARG A 103 -11.30 -8.74 1.96
N ALA A 104 -11.63 -9.26 0.77
CA ALA A 104 -11.01 -10.45 0.21
C ALA A 104 -9.51 -10.25 -0.04
N ALA A 105 -9.12 -9.09 -0.58
CA ALA A 105 -7.71 -8.75 -0.76
C ALA A 105 -6.96 -8.66 0.59
N VAL A 106 -7.57 -8.07 1.62
CA VAL A 106 -7.03 -8.05 2.99
C VAL A 106 -6.86 -9.46 3.55
N ALA A 107 -7.85 -10.34 3.38
CA ALA A 107 -7.74 -11.73 3.81
C ALA A 107 -6.55 -12.44 3.15
N LYS A 108 -6.35 -12.24 1.84
CA LYS A 108 -5.19 -12.81 1.13
C LYS A 108 -3.86 -12.22 1.60
N LEU A 109 -3.80 -10.92 1.87
CA LEU A 109 -2.62 -10.29 2.47
C LEU A 109 -2.29 -10.91 3.84
N ARG A 110 -3.31 -11.19 4.67
CA ARG A 110 -3.11 -11.87 5.96
C ARG A 110 -2.52 -13.26 5.80
N GLU A 111 -2.94 -14.01 4.79
CA GLU A 111 -2.40 -15.36 4.53
C GLU A 111 -0.92 -15.31 4.16
N VAL A 112 -0.53 -14.36 3.30
CA VAL A 112 0.86 -14.22 2.82
C VAL A 112 1.78 -13.60 3.88
N ALA A 113 1.22 -12.82 4.81
CA ALA A 113 1.93 -12.17 5.91
C ALA A 113 1.95 -13.01 7.21
N ARG A 114 1.53 -14.28 7.17
CA ARG A 114 1.74 -15.23 8.27
C ARG A 114 3.17 -15.76 8.29
#